data_AF-A0A7J7U4W9-F1
#
_entry.id   AF-A0A7J7U4W9-F1
#
_cell.length_a   1.000
_cell.length_b   1.000
_cell.length_c   1.000
_cell.angle_alpha   90.00
_cell.angle_beta   90.00
_cell.angle_gamma   90.00
#
_symmetry.space_group_name_H-M   'P 1'
#
loop_
_entity.id
_entity.type
_entity.pdbx_description
1 polymer ?
#
loop_
_entity_poly.entity_id
_entity_poly.type
_entity_poly.pdbx_seq_one_letter_code
_entity_poly.pdbx_strand_id
1 'polypeptide(L)'
;MEAAEASLLRQFPLLLPQNRAKTVYEGFITAQGRDFHLKILLPEDLQLKNARLLCSWKLRTILCGYHQIIQQRMKHSPDLMSFMMELKMVLEVALKNKQEIHALPPPPQFYSSLIEEIGILGWDNLVYADSCFSTIKLKAEDASGREHLITLKLKAKYPVESPDCFVDFPVSFSVSWTPQSSLISIHSQFLAALESLKTFWDVMDEIDEKTWVLEPEKPTRSATARRIAVGNNASIHIEVDPKHPTMLPECYFLGADHGVRSQIQVF
;
A
#
# COMPACT_ATOMS: atom_id res chain seq x y z
N MET A 1 -45.22 -4.61 -9.49
CA MET A 1 -44.06 -4.41 -10.38
C MET A 1 -43.99 -2.99 -10.92
N GLU A 2 -45.05 -2.42 -11.49
CA GLU A 2 -45.06 -1.02 -11.99
C GLU A 2 -44.71 0.02 -10.92
N ALA A 3 -45.19 -0.13 -9.68
CA ALA A 3 -44.87 0.80 -8.60
C ALA A 3 -43.37 0.82 -8.22
N ALA A 4 -42.68 -0.33 -8.28
CA ALA A 4 -41.25 -0.43 -8.00
C ALA A 4 -40.41 0.18 -9.13
N GLU A 5 -40.85 0.03 -10.37
CA GLU A 5 -40.21 0.63 -11.55
C GLU A 5 -40.40 2.15 -11.61
N ALA A 6 -41.60 2.63 -11.31
CA ALA A 6 -41.86 4.06 -11.15
C ALA A 6 -41.04 4.66 -10.01
N SER A 7 -40.82 3.91 -8.93
CA SER A 7 -39.92 4.31 -7.86
C SER A 7 -38.49 4.41 -8.37
N LEU A 8 -37.96 3.36 -9.03
CA LEU A 8 -36.58 3.31 -9.53
C LEU A 8 -36.29 4.47 -10.49
N LEU A 9 -37.18 4.73 -11.44
CA LEU A 9 -37.04 5.84 -12.39
C LEU A 9 -37.12 7.23 -11.72
N ARG A 10 -37.84 7.37 -10.60
CA ARG A 10 -37.88 8.64 -9.86
C ARG A 10 -36.56 8.94 -9.15
N GLN A 11 -35.88 7.94 -8.60
CA GLN A 11 -34.63 8.15 -7.86
C GLN A 11 -33.37 8.00 -8.73
N PHE A 12 -33.44 7.15 -9.76
CA PHE A 12 -32.37 6.87 -10.71
C PHE A 12 -32.89 7.03 -12.15
N PRO A 13 -33.22 8.27 -12.57
CA PRO A 13 -33.86 8.53 -13.87
C PRO A 13 -32.98 8.14 -15.07
N LEU A 14 -31.66 8.04 -14.85
CA LEU A 14 -30.70 7.67 -15.88
C LEU A 14 -30.40 6.17 -15.92
N LEU A 15 -31.07 5.32 -15.12
CA LEU A 15 -30.89 3.87 -15.13
C LEU A 15 -32.13 3.20 -15.73
N LEU A 16 -31.96 2.59 -16.92
CA LEU A 16 -33.08 2.07 -17.70
C LEU A 16 -32.95 0.56 -17.94
N PRO A 17 -34.07 -0.19 -17.94
CA PRO A 17 -34.07 -1.59 -18.36
C PRO A 17 -33.75 -1.68 -19.87
N GLN A 18 -32.82 -2.56 -20.22
CA GLN A 18 -32.34 -2.77 -21.60
C GLN A 18 -33.04 -3.93 -22.31
N ASN A 19 -33.85 -4.70 -21.60
CA ASN A 19 -34.59 -5.82 -22.16
C ASN A 19 -35.99 -5.97 -21.54
N ARG A 20 -36.89 -6.63 -22.27
CA ARG A 20 -38.28 -6.86 -21.82
C ARG A 20 -38.36 -7.74 -20.56
N ALA A 21 -37.38 -8.63 -20.38
CA ALA A 21 -37.26 -9.50 -19.21
C ALA A 21 -36.82 -8.75 -17.94
N LYS A 22 -36.40 -7.48 -18.06
CA LYS A 22 -35.91 -6.66 -16.95
C LYS A 22 -34.78 -7.34 -16.17
N THR A 23 -33.94 -8.09 -16.87
CA THR A 23 -32.74 -8.71 -16.29
C THR A 23 -31.49 -7.87 -16.53
N VAL A 24 -31.56 -6.84 -17.38
CA VAL A 24 -30.43 -5.96 -17.67
C VAL A 24 -30.85 -4.52 -17.45
N TYR A 25 -30.16 -3.83 -16.54
CA TYR A 25 -30.31 -2.40 -16.32
C TYR A 25 -29.00 -1.69 -16.66
N GLU A 26 -29.05 -0.60 -17.40
CA GLU A 26 -27.87 0.13 -17.82
C GLU A 26 -28.14 1.64 -17.84
N GLY A 27 -27.11 2.41 -17.51
CA GLY A 27 -27.20 3.86 -17.49
C GLY A 27 -26.24 4.49 -16.50
N PHE A 28 -26.68 5.55 -15.81
CA PHE A 28 -25.82 6.35 -14.94
C PHE A 28 -26.34 6.43 -13.51
N ILE A 29 -25.40 6.48 -12.57
CA ILE A 29 -25.65 6.89 -11.18
C ILE A 29 -24.99 8.25 -10.94
N THR A 30 -25.77 9.18 -10.38
CA THR A 30 -25.29 10.52 -10.04
C THR A 30 -24.91 10.59 -8.57
N ALA A 31 -23.68 11.01 -8.27
CA ALA A 31 -23.21 11.28 -6.92
C ALA A 31 -22.33 12.53 -6.91
N GLN A 32 -22.57 13.44 -5.97
CA GLN A 32 -21.88 14.74 -5.87
C GLN A 32 -21.83 15.53 -7.19
N GLY A 33 -22.94 15.55 -7.94
CA GLY A 33 -23.02 16.25 -9.23
C GLY A 33 -22.22 15.61 -10.38
N ARG A 34 -21.70 14.39 -10.20
CA ARG A 34 -20.98 13.63 -11.24
C ARG A 34 -21.73 12.36 -11.60
N ASP A 35 -21.77 12.06 -12.89
CA ASP A 35 -22.41 10.86 -13.43
C ASP A 35 -21.40 9.75 -13.69
N PHE A 36 -21.76 8.53 -13.31
CA PHE A 36 -20.93 7.35 -13.47
C PHE A 36 -21.72 6.25 -14.18
N HIS A 37 -21.18 5.76 -15.30
CA HIS A 37 -21.81 4.67 -16.05
C HIS A 37 -21.71 3.35 -15.28
N LEU A 38 -22.83 2.63 -15.23
CA LEU A 38 -22.95 1.28 -14.68
C LEU A 38 -23.97 0.44 -15.43
N LYS A 39 -23.83 -0.88 -15.27
CA LYS A 39 -24.72 -1.89 -15.81
C LYS A 39 -24.91 -3.01 -14.79
N ILE A 40 -26.16 -3.35 -14.50
CA ILE A 40 -26.54 -4.41 -13.57
C ILE A 40 -27.16 -5.54 -14.36
N LEU A 41 -26.59 -6.73 -14.20
CA LEU A 41 -27.10 -7.97 -14.77
C LEU A 41 -27.74 -8.77 -13.64
N LEU A 42 -29.05 -8.95 -13.71
CA LEU A 42 -29.80 -9.84 -12.84
C LEU A 42 -29.87 -11.25 -13.46
N PRO A 43 -29.81 -12.30 -12.64
CA PRO A 43 -30.17 -13.66 -13.06
C PRO A 43 -31.64 -13.76 -13.48
N GLU A 44 -32.03 -14.87 -14.12
CA GLU A 44 -33.40 -15.13 -14.57
C GLU A 44 -34.43 -15.17 -13.43
N ASP A 45 -33.99 -15.55 -12.21
CA ASP A 45 -34.82 -15.53 -11.00
C ASP A 45 -35.00 -14.12 -10.40
N LEU A 46 -34.41 -13.10 -11.06
CA LEU A 46 -34.42 -11.69 -10.68
C LEU A 46 -33.85 -11.39 -9.28
N GLN A 47 -33.17 -12.35 -8.66
CA GLN A 47 -32.62 -12.17 -7.32
C GLN A 47 -31.25 -11.50 -7.36
N LEU A 48 -31.08 -10.46 -6.52
CA LEU A 48 -29.83 -9.70 -6.45
C LEU A 48 -28.63 -10.51 -5.95
N LYS A 49 -28.86 -11.58 -5.18
CA LYS A 49 -27.81 -12.43 -4.58
C LYS A 49 -26.74 -12.91 -5.58
N ASN A 50 -27.13 -13.09 -6.85
CA ASN A 50 -26.26 -13.54 -7.95
C ASN A 50 -26.15 -12.50 -9.08
N ALA A 51 -26.53 -11.25 -8.81
CA ALA A 51 -26.41 -10.18 -9.78
C ALA A 51 -24.94 -9.81 -10.03
N ARG A 52 -24.68 -9.21 -11.19
CA ARG A 52 -23.35 -8.70 -11.56
C ARG A 52 -23.43 -7.21 -11.78
N LEU A 53 -22.58 -6.46 -11.08
CA LEU A 53 -22.35 -5.04 -11.31
C LEU A 53 -21.15 -4.85 -12.23
N LEU A 54 -21.40 -4.30 -13.41
CA LEU A 54 -20.41 -3.80 -14.35
C LEU A 54 -20.41 -2.27 -14.28
N CYS A 55 -19.26 -1.64 -14.48
CA CYS A 55 -19.17 -0.19 -14.43
C CYS A 55 -17.98 0.35 -15.23
N SER A 56 -18.04 1.65 -15.51
CA SER A 56 -16.90 2.38 -16.06
C SER A 56 -15.65 2.23 -15.18
N TRP A 57 -14.48 2.30 -15.80
CA TRP A 57 -13.19 2.25 -15.10
C TRP A 57 -13.12 3.28 -13.97
N LYS A 58 -13.66 4.48 -14.20
CA LYS A 58 -13.69 5.58 -13.23
C LYS A 58 -14.48 5.21 -11.98
N LEU A 59 -15.67 4.63 -12.14
CA LEU A 59 -16.48 4.14 -11.02
C LEU A 59 -15.79 2.98 -10.30
N ARG A 60 -15.21 2.03 -11.05
CA ARG A 60 -14.45 0.92 -10.48
C ARG A 60 -13.29 1.39 -9.61
N THR A 61 -12.55 2.41 -10.05
CA THR A 61 -11.43 2.99 -9.28
C THR A 61 -11.91 3.67 -8.01
N ILE A 62 -13.09 4.31 -8.01
CA ILE A 62 -13.68 4.92 -6.82
C ILE A 62 -14.10 3.86 -5.80
N LEU A 63 -14.71 2.78 -6.28
CA LEU A 63 -15.20 1.69 -5.45
C LEU A 63 -14.11 0.67 -5.07
N CYS A 64 -12.86 0.90 -5.50
CA CYS A 64 -11.72 0.08 -5.11
C CYS A 64 -11.54 0.14 -3.59
N GLY A 65 -11.47 -1.01 -2.92
CA GLY A 65 -11.49 -1.13 -1.45
C GLY A 65 -12.88 -1.34 -0.84
N TYR A 66 -13.97 -1.04 -1.56
CA TYR A 66 -15.35 -1.24 -1.09
C TYR A 66 -16.00 -2.52 -1.63
N HIS A 67 -15.22 -3.38 -2.30
CA HIS A 67 -15.74 -4.56 -3.00
C HIS A 67 -16.53 -5.51 -2.09
N GLN A 68 -16.01 -5.80 -0.90
CA GLN A 68 -16.69 -6.68 0.07
C GLN A 68 -18.02 -6.09 0.54
N ILE A 69 -18.06 -4.79 0.81
CA ILE A 69 -19.27 -4.08 1.24
C ILE A 69 -20.32 -4.13 0.14
N ILE A 70 -19.94 -3.84 -1.12
CA ILE A 70 -20.86 -3.88 -2.26
C ILE A 70 -21.43 -5.29 -2.46
N GLN A 71 -20.59 -6.33 -2.35
CA GLN A 71 -21.04 -7.72 -2.43
C GLN A 71 -22.01 -8.09 -1.30
N GLN A 72 -21.76 -7.66 -0.07
CA GLN A 72 -22.68 -7.87 1.05
C GLN A 72 -24.02 -7.17 0.80
N ARG A 73 -23.98 -5.89 0.41
CA ARG A 73 -25.18 -5.09 0.11
C ARG A 73 -26.00 -5.70 -1.03
N MET A 74 -25.35 -6.23 -2.05
CA MET A 74 -26.00 -6.95 -3.15
C MET A 74 -26.69 -8.25 -2.68
N LYS A 75 -26.11 -8.98 -1.72
CA LYS A 75 -26.73 -10.21 -1.18
C LYS A 75 -27.91 -9.94 -0.26
N HIS A 76 -27.87 -8.85 0.51
CA HIS A 76 -28.85 -8.57 1.56
C HIS A 76 -29.96 -7.60 1.12
N SER A 77 -29.76 -6.87 0.02
CA SER A 77 -30.77 -5.98 -0.52
C SER A 77 -32.01 -6.75 -1.00
N PRO A 78 -33.23 -6.36 -0.58
CA PRO A 78 -34.46 -7.06 -0.94
C PRO A 78 -34.86 -6.84 -2.40
N ASP A 79 -34.47 -5.71 -3.00
CA ASP A 79 -34.80 -5.32 -4.36
C ASP A 79 -33.74 -4.38 -4.96
N LEU A 80 -33.82 -4.21 -6.28
CA LEU A 80 -32.87 -3.40 -7.05
C LEU A 80 -32.81 -1.94 -6.59
N MET A 81 -33.95 -1.36 -6.17
CA MET A 81 -34.00 0.02 -5.71
C MET A 81 -33.19 0.20 -4.43
N SER A 82 -33.43 -0.69 -3.46
CA SER A 82 -32.74 -0.72 -2.18
C SER A 82 -31.23 -0.88 -2.39
N PHE A 83 -30.83 -1.80 -3.27
CA PHE A 83 -29.43 -1.96 -3.67
C PHE A 83 -28.85 -0.69 -4.29
N MET A 84 -29.58 -0.02 -5.19
CA MET A 84 -29.11 1.20 -5.85
C MET A 84 -28.94 2.37 -4.89
N MET A 85 -29.83 2.54 -3.91
CA MET A 85 -29.67 3.53 -2.84
C MET A 85 -28.46 3.22 -1.96
N GLU A 86 -28.28 1.96 -1.62
CA GLU A 86 -27.12 1.50 -0.86
C GLU A 86 -25.81 1.72 -1.62
N LEU A 87 -25.78 1.40 -2.91
CA LEU A 87 -24.64 1.65 -3.79
C LEU A 87 -24.35 3.16 -3.90
N LYS A 88 -25.38 3.99 -4.02
CA LYS A 88 -25.25 5.46 -4.02
C LYS A 88 -24.61 5.96 -2.74
N MET A 89 -25.05 5.46 -1.58
CA MET A 89 -24.48 5.84 -0.29
C MET A 89 -23.00 5.44 -0.18
N VAL A 90 -22.64 4.21 -0.58
CA VAL A 90 -21.23 3.77 -0.61
C VAL A 90 -20.41 4.64 -1.56
N LEU A 91 -20.96 4.98 -2.73
CA LEU A 91 -20.31 5.85 -3.69
C LEU A 91 -20.10 7.27 -3.14
N GLU A 92 -21.09 7.85 -2.46
CA GLU A 92 -20.97 9.17 -1.82
C GLU A 92 -19.89 9.19 -0.74
N VAL A 93 -19.82 8.15 0.10
CA VAL A 93 -18.77 8.00 1.12
C VAL A 93 -17.39 7.83 0.46
N ALA A 94 -17.28 6.96 -0.54
CA ALA A 94 -16.04 6.72 -1.26
C ALA A 94 -15.54 8.00 -1.96
N LEU A 95 -16.45 8.79 -2.53
CA LEU A 95 -16.14 10.08 -3.15
C LEU A 95 -15.71 11.12 -2.11
N LYS A 96 -16.38 11.20 -0.95
CA LYS A 96 -16.00 12.11 0.14
C LYS A 96 -14.61 11.76 0.68
N ASN A 97 -14.35 10.49 0.95
CA ASN A 97 -13.03 10.02 1.39
C ASN A 97 -11.95 10.33 0.34
N LYS A 98 -12.25 10.17 -0.95
CA LYS A 98 -11.32 10.55 -2.02
C LYS A 98 -11.14 12.07 -2.14
N GLN A 99 -12.14 12.89 -1.84
CA GLN A 99 -12.00 14.34 -1.83
C GLN A 99 -11.21 14.84 -0.62
N GLU A 100 -11.32 14.17 0.53
CA GLU A 100 -10.45 14.45 1.68
C GLU A 100 -8.99 14.04 1.42
N ILE A 101 -8.76 13.06 0.52
CA ILE A 101 -7.43 12.61 0.09
C ILE A 101 -6.89 13.41 -1.12
N HIS A 102 -7.75 14.00 -1.94
CA HIS A 102 -7.35 14.78 -3.10
C HIS A 102 -7.71 16.26 -2.93
N ALA A 103 -6.70 17.06 -2.55
CA ALA A 103 -6.57 18.43 -3.04
C ALA A 103 -6.80 18.47 -4.57
N LEU A 104 -7.14 19.64 -5.13
CA LEU A 104 -7.30 19.82 -6.59
C LEU A 104 -6.23 19.02 -7.35
N PRO A 105 -6.60 18.30 -8.43
CA PRO A 105 -5.63 17.55 -9.21
C PRO A 105 -4.45 18.47 -9.55
N PRO A 106 -3.20 18.03 -9.30
CA PRO A 106 -2.04 18.85 -9.57
C PRO A 106 -2.07 19.41 -10.99
N PRO A 107 -1.59 20.64 -11.20
CA PRO A 107 -1.51 21.20 -12.55
C PRO A 107 -0.70 20.26 -13.46
N PRO A 108 -0.97 20.18 -14.77
CA PRO A 108 -0.27 19.27 -15.69
C PRO A 108 1.26 19.36 -15.61
N GLN A 109 1.78 20.56 -15.29
CA GLN A 109 3.19 20.84 -15.07
C GLN A 109 3.84 19.94 -13.99
N PHE A 110 3.08 19.58 -12.95
CA PHE A 110 3.54 18.67 -11.90
C PHE A 110 3.93 17.31 -12.49
N TYR A 111 3.06 16.73 -13.31
CA TYR A 111 3.32 15.43 -13.91
C TYR A 111 4.47 15.49 -14.92
N SER A 112 4.56 16.55 -15.73
CA SER A 112 5.67 16.68 -16.67
C SER A 112 7.02 16.76 -15.95
N SER A 113 7.12 17.58 -14.89
CA SER A 113 8.35 17.68 -14.09
C SER A 113 8.69 16.35 -13.44
N LEU A 114 7.71 15.67 -12.84
CA LEU A 114 7.94 14.39 -12.19
C LEU A 114 8.41 13.31 -13.18
N ILE A 115 7.81 13.25 -14.36
CA ILE A 115 8.20 12.28 -15.41
C ILE A 115 9.59 12.60 -15.94
N GLU A 116 9.95 13.88 -16.08
CA GLU A 116 11.31 14.30 -16.43
C GLU A 116 12.33 13.88 -15.36
N GLU A 117 12.02 14.09 -14.08
CA GLU A 117 12.85 13.64 -12.96
C GLU A 117 13.06 12.13 -12.94
N ILE A 118 11.99 11.34 -13.16
CA ILE A 118 12.07 9.88 -13.29
C ILE A 118 12.92 9.50 -14.51
N GLY A 119 12.77 10.22 -15.64
CA GLY A 119 13.56 10.00 -16.84
C GLY A 119 15.06 10.22 -16.62
N ILE A 120 15.43 11.28 -15.88
CA ILE A 120 16.82 11.57 -15.52
C ILE A 120 17.36 10.55 -14.51
N LEU A 121 16.54 10.15 -13.52
CA LEU A 121 16.90 9.13 -12.56
C LEU A 121 17.10 7.74 -13.21
N GLY A 122 16.37 7.48 -14.29
CA GLY A 122 16.31 6.20 -14.97
C GLY A 122 15.08 5.39 -14.56
N TRP A 123 14.30 4.97 -15.55
CA TRP A 123 13.07 4.19 -15.36
C TRP A 123 13.31 2.83 -14.71
N ASP A 124 14.51 2.27 -14.85
CA ASP A 124 14.90 1.00 -14.22
C ASP A 124 14.88 1.07 -12.69
N ASN A 125 15.01 2.27 -12.12
CA ASN A 125 14.92 2.50 -10.68
C ASN A 125 13.47 2.59 -10.18
N LEU A 126 12.47 2.78 -11.06
CA LEU A 126 11.06 2.88 -10.68
C LEU A 126 10.40 1.49 -10.70
N VAL A 127 10.07 0.95 -9.52
CA VAL A 127 9.41 -0.37 -9.42
C VAL A 127 7.89 -0.30 -9.28
N TYR A 128 7.37 0.86 -8.88
CA TYR A 128 5.93 1.07 -8.71
C TYR A 128 5.58 2.56 -8.80
N ALA A 129 4.46 2.85 -9.47
CA ALA A 129 3.76 4.13 -9.38
C ALA A 129 2.26 3.87 -9.35
N ASP A 130 1.53 4.59 -8.49
CA ASP A 130 0.06 4.56 -8.53
C ASP A 130 -0.50 5.36 -9.73
N SER A 131 -1.80 5.20 -10.01
CA SER A 131 -2.45 5.86 -11.15
C SER A 131 -2.45 7.38 -11.10
N CYS A 132 -2.21 7.97 -9.93
CA CYS A 132 -2.23 9.42 -9.69
C CYS A 132 -0.81 9.98 -9.49
N PHE A 133 0.23 9.15 -9.62
CA PHE A 133 1.60 9.47 -9.23
C PHE A 133 1.72 10.11 -7.83
N SER A 134 0.82 9.77 -6.91
CA SER A 134 0.90 10.23 -5.53
C SER A 134 1.82 9.37 -4.68
N THR A 135 1.96 8.11 -5.03
CA THR A 135 2.89 7.17 -4.41
C THR A 135 3.75 6.53 -5.47
N ILE A 136 5.07 6.64 -5.31
CA ILE A 136 6.06 5.96 -6.14
C ILE A 136 7.01 5.15 -5.26
N LYS A 137 7.54 4.06 -5.79
CA LYS A 137 8.61 3.31 -5.13
C LYS A 137 9.81 3.24 -6.04
N LEU A 138 10.96 3.61 -5.49
CA LEU A 138 12.24 3.49 -6.15
C LEU A 138 13.02 2.35 -5.54
N LYS A 139 13.78 1.65 -6.36
CA LYS A 139 14.77 0.66 -5.92
C LYS A 139 16.18 1.21 -6.05
N ALA A 140 17.07 0.70 -5.22
CA ALA A 140 18.51 0.84 -5.37
C ALA A 140 19.19 -0.46 -4.95
N GLU A 141 20.34 -0.74 -5.52
CA GLU A 141 21.19 -1.86 -5.14
C GLU A 141 22.40 -1.31 -4.38
N ASP A 142 22.73 -1.90 -3.22
CA ASP A 142 23.94 -1.53 -2.49
C ASP A 142 25.18 -2.26 -3.04
N ALA A 143 26.37 -1.92 -2.53
CA ALA A 143 27.63 -2.50 -3.02
C ALA A 143 27.78 -4.01 -2.76
N SER A 144 26.93 -4.63 -1.93
CA SER A 144 26.89 -6.08 -1.72
C SER A 144 25.85 -6.78 -2.62
N GLY A 145 25.18 -6.05 -3.51
CA GLY A 145 24.17 -6.60 -4.41
C GLY A 145 22.78 -6.75 -3.78
N ARG A 146 22.51 -6.09 -2.65
CA ARG A 146 21.20 -6.14 -2.00
C ARG A 146 20.28 -5.09 -2.57
N GLU A 147 19.07 -5.49 -2.94
CA GLU A 147 18.02 -4.55 -3.36
C GLU A 147 17.34 -3.92 -2.14
N HIS A 148 17.23 -2.60 -2.14
CA HIS A 148 16.54 -1.80 -1.15
C HIS A 148 15.48 -0.92 -1.80
N LEU A 149 14.38 -0.69 -1.10
CA LEU A 149 13.26 0.10 -1.61
C LEU A 149 13.03 1.35 -0.76
N ILE A 150 12.78 2.47 -1.45
CA ILE A 150 12.24 3.69 -0.84
C ILE A 150 10.86 3.98 -1.43
N THR A 151 9.87 4.14 -0.55
CA THR A 151 8.52 4.57 -0.93
C THR A 151 8.37 6.05 -0.68
N LEU A 152 7.95 6.79 -1.70
CA LEU A 152 7.74 8.23 -1.66
C LEU A 152 6.26 8.52 -1.82
N LYS A 153 5.70 9.27 -0.87
CA LYS A 153 4.36 9.85 -1.00
C LYS A 153 4.47 11.32 -1.34
N LEU A 154 4.17 11.64 -2.60
CA LEU A 154 4.21 13.00 -3.14
C LEU A 154 2.96 13.76 -2.67
N LYS A 155 3.19 14.96 -2.14
CA LYS A 155 2.13 15.85 -1.68
C LYS A 155 1.71 16.80 -2.79
N ALA A 156 0.52 17.39 -2.68
CA ALA A 156 -0.05 18.26 -3.70
C ALA A 156 0.82 19.50 -4.03
N LYS A 157 1.70 19.92 -3.10
CA LYS A 157 2.58 21.08 -3.25
C LYS A 157 4.03 20.71 -3.60
N TYR A 158 4.32 19.46 -3.94
CA TYR A 158 5.64 19.06 -4.39
C TYR A 158 6.06 19.85 -5.64
N PRO A 159 7.33 20.31 -5.76
CA PRO A 159 8.46 20.08 -4.86
C PRO A 159 8.61 21.12 -3.72
N VAL A 160 7.72 22.10 -3.61
CA VAL A 160 7.78 23.11 -2.53
C VAL A 160 7.63 22.48 -1.16
N GLU A 161 6.77 21.46 -1.05
CA GLU A 161 6.64 20.62 0.14
C GLU A 161 7.35 19.28 -0.06
N SER A 162 8.08 18.83 0.96
CA SER A 162 8.80 17.56 0.90
C SER A 162 7.84 16.36 0.81
N PRO A 163 8.21 15.32 0.05
CA PRO A 163 7.47 14.06 0.07
C PRO A 163 7.73 13.30 1.37
N ASP A 164 6.76 12.49 1.80
CA ASP A 164 6.98 11.57 2.91
C ASP A 164 7.74 10.35 2.39
N CYS A 165 8.88 10.06 3.02
CA CYS A 165 9.80 8.99 2.62
C CYS A 165 9.72 7.82 3.62
N PHE A 166 9.56 6.61 3.10
CA PHE A 166 9.50 5.39 3.91
C PHE A 166 10.53 4.39 3.40
N VAL A 167 11.40 3.93 4.29
CA VAL A 167 12.49 2.98 4.03
C VAL A 167 12.50 1.91 5.11
N ASP A 168 13.04 0.74 4.80
CA ASP A 168 13.21 -0.38 5.73
C ASP A 168 14.59 -0.33 6.39
N PHE A 169 14.88 0.77 7.11
CA PHE A 169 16.16 0.99 7.76
C PHE A 169 16.10 0.72 9.26
N PRO A 170 17.22 0.28 9.87
CA PRO A 170 17.31 0.07 11.31
C PRO A 170 17.50 1.38 12.09
N VAL A 171 17.61 2.51 11.38
CA VAL A 171 17.75 3.86 11.92
C VAL A 171 16.79 4.81 11.21
N SER A 172 16.50 5.95 11.82
CA SER A 172 15.67 6.98 11.19
C SER A 172 16.34 7.54 9.94
N PHE A 173 15.54 7.69 8.88
CA PHE A 173 15.96 8.28 7.62
C PHE A 173 15.19 9.59 7.39
N SER A 174 15.93 10.70 7.34
CA SER A 174 15.39 12.02 7.11
C SER A 174 16.09 12.65 5.93
N VAL A 175 15.31 13.04 4.92
CA VAL A 175 15.82 13.69 3.72
C VAL A 175 15.98 15.19 3.97
N SER A 176 17.16 15.72 3.66
CA SER A 176 17.37 17.16 3.52
C SER A 176 16.69 17.65 2.25
N TRP A 177 15.74 18.58 2.39
CA TRP A 177 14.86 19.00 1.32
C TRP A 177 14.81 20.53 1.19
N THR A 178 14.93 21.01 -0.05
CA THR A 178 14.65 22.40 -0.42
C THR A 178 13.68 22.42 -1.61
N PRO A 179 13.05 23.56 -1.94
CA PRO A 179 12.18 23.66 -3.12
C PRO A 179 12.88 23.40 -4.47
N GLN A 180 14.21 23.32 -4.49
CA GLN A 180 15.02 22.95 -5.66
C GLN A 180 15.41 21.47 -5.68
N SER A 181 15.09 20.73 -4.62
CA SER A 181 15.28 19.29 -4.54
C SER A 181 14.33 18.56 -5.50
N SER A 182 14.74 17.36 -5.89
CA SER A 182 14.06 16.48 -6.85
C SER A 182 14.15 15.02 -6.38
N LEU A 183 13.52 14.09 -7.09
CA LEU A 183 13.68 12.65 -6.88
C LEU A 183 15.14 12.22 -6.90
N ILE A 184 15.97 12.83 -7.75
CA ILE A 184 17.40 12.54 -7.86
C ILE A 184 18.10 12.88 -6.54
N SER A 185 17.77 14.02 -5.92
CA SER A 185 18.35 14.43 -4.64
C SER A 185 17.96 13.50 -3.48
N ILE A 186 16.75 12.94 -3.50
CA ILE A 186 16.32 11.92 -2.54
C ILE A 186 17.09 10.63 -2.77
N HIS A 187 17.17 10.18 -4.03
CA HIS A 187 17.85 8.94 -4.38
C HIS A 187 19.34 8.98 -4.01
N SER A 188 20.03 10.09 -4.24
CA SER A 188 21.43 10.26 -3.81
C SER A 188 21.61 10.18 -2.29
N GLN A 189 20.70 10.78 -1.51
CA GLN A 189 20.72 10.67 -0.05
C GLN A 189 20.39 9.25 0.44
N PHE A 190 19.48 8.57 -0.26
CA PHE A 190 19.15 7.17 -0.01
C PHE A 190 20.35 6.27 -0.24
N LEU A 191 21.04 6.39 -1.38
CA LEU A 191 22.27 5.64 -1.69
C LEU A 191 23.37 5.90 -0.64
N ALA A 192 23.57 7.14 -0.21
CA ALA A 192 24.55 7.47 0.83
C ALA A 192 24.22 6.80 2.17
N ALA A 193 22.93 6.71 2.52
CA ALA A 193 22.49 6.00 3.72
C ALA A 193 22.62 4.47 3.58
N LEU A 194 22.41 3.91 2.39
CA LEU A 194 22.68 2.49 2.14
C LEU A 194 24.16 2.17 2.37
N GLU A 195 25.06 3.00 1.85
CA GLU A 195 26.49 2.79 2.01
C GLU A 195 26.93 2.89 3.48
N SER A 196 26.33 3.80 4.27
CA SER A 196 26.67 3.93 5.69
C SER A 196 26.17 2.76 6.55
N LEU A 197 25.13 2.05 6.11
CA LEU A 197 24.54 0.90 6.80
C LEU A 197 25.04 -0.46 6.28
N LYS A 198 25.88 -0.45 5.24
CA LYS A 198 26.40 -1.66 4.59
C LYS A 198 26.98 -2.66 5.60
N THR A 199 27.86 -2.21 6.49
CA THR A 199 28.51 -3.08 7.49
C THR A 199 27.50 -3.72 8.43
N PHE A 200 26.44 -3.00 8.80
CA PHE A 200 25.37 -3.57 9.62
C PHE A 200 24.67 -4.71 8.90
N TRP A 201 24.26 -4.51 7.64
CA TRP A 201 23.61 -5.58 6.89
C TRP A 201 24.55 -6.74 6.56
N ASP A 202 25.84 -6.49 6.32
CA ASP A 202 26.83 -7.55 6.12
C ASP A 202 26.91 -8.47 7.38
N VAL A 203 26.89 -7.89 8.59
CA VAL A 203 26.86 -8.66 9.85
C VAL A 203 25.54 -9.43 10.01
N MET A 204 24.40 -8.79 9.74
CA MET A 204 23.09 -9.44 9.88
C MET A 204 22.90 -10.57 8.87
N ASP A 205 23.35 -10.39 7.62
CA ASP A 205 23.30 -11.42 6.59
C ASP A 205 24.17 -12.63 6.98
N GLU A 206 25.36 -12.40 7.54
CA GLU A 206 26.21 -13.50 8.00
C GLU A 206 25.54 -14.31 9.12
N ILE A 207 24.88 -13.63 10.08
CA ILE A 207 24.11 -14.30 11.13
C ILE A 207 22.95 -15.11 10.52
N ASP A 208 22.19 -14.49 9.62
CA ASP A 208 21.02 -15.11 8.99
C ASP A 208 21.38 -16.31 8.11
N GLU A 209 22.54 -16.28 7.45
CA GLU A 209 23.02 -17.37 6.60
C GLU A 209 23.66 -18.52 7.40
N LYS A 210 24.44 -18.20 8.45
CA LYS A 210 25.30 -19.18 9.13
C LYS A 210 24.72 -19.72 10.43
N THR A 211 23.61 -19.19 10.91
CA THR A 211 23.02 -19.59 12.19
C THR A 211 21.57 -20.01 12.06
N TRP A 212 21.08 -20.76 13.07
CA TRP A 212 19.66 -21.07 13.14
C TRP A 212 18.92 -19.96 13.88
N VAL A 213 18.47 -18.96 13.10
CA VAL A 213 17.62 -17.87 13.59
C VAL A 213 16.21 -18.39 13.86
N LEU A 214 15.76 -18.20 15.10
CA LEU A 214 14.42 -18.52 15.58
C LEU A 214 13.47 -17.32 15.41
N GLU A 215 13.94 -16.11 15.73
CA GLU A 215 13.13 -14.89 15.65
C GLU A 215 13.98 -13.68 15.22
N PRO A 216 13.46 -12.82 14.33
CA PRO A 216 12.25 -13.04 13.52
C PRO A 216 12.47 -14.15 12.47
N GLU A 217 11.42 -14.89 12.11
CA GLU A 217 11.49 -15.97 11.10
C GLU A 217 11.86 -15.44 9.70
N LYS A 218 11.40 -14.22 9.38
CA LYS A 218 11.70 -13.51 8.13
C LYS A 218 12.14 -12.09 8.46
N PRO A 219 13.43 -11.87 8.78
CA PRO A 219 13.92 -10.56 9.17
C PRO A 219 13.75 -9.54 8.05
N THR A 220 13.32 -8.33 8.42
CA THR A 220 13.37 -7.14 7.56
C THR A 220 14.73 -6.46 7.68
N ARG A 221 15.04 -5.52 6.78
CA ARG A 221 16.30 -4.75 6.83
C ARG A 221 16.35 -3.77 8.00
N SER A 222 15.20 -3.44 8.60
CA SER A 222 15.12 -2.69 9.85
C SER A 222 15.36 -3.53 11.12
N ALA A 223 15.32 -4.86 11.05
CA ALA A 223 15.37 -5.71 12.24
C ALA A 223 16.81 -5.83 12.77
N THR A 224 17.04 -5.26 13.96
CA THR A 224 18.34 -5.21 14.67
C THR A 224 18.58 -6.39 15.61
N ALA A 225 17.51 -7.10 15.97
CA ALA A 225 17.55 -8.23 16.90
C ALA A 225 17.59 -9.58 16.17
N ARG A 226 18.28 -10.56 16.74
CA ARG A 226 18.16 -11.99 16.37
C ARG A 226 18.11 -12.87 17.59
N ARG A 227 17.18 -13.82 17.60
CA ARG A 227 17.18 -14.95 18.53
C ARG A 227 17.75 -16.16 17.81
N ILE A 228 18.88 -16.69 18.27
CA ILE A 228 19.63 -17.74 17.61
C ILE A 228 19.64 -18.98 18.51
N ALA A 229 19.35 -20.16 17.94
CA ALA A 229 19.49 -21.42 18.66
C ALA A 229 20.97 -21.74 18.92
N VAL A 230 21.31 -22.04 20.18
CA VAL A 230 22.67 -22.45 20.61
C VAL A 230 22.70 -23.93 20.99
N GLY A 231 21.55 -24.50 21.35
CA GLY A 231 21.37 -25.93 21.60
C GLY A 231 19.90 -26.29 21.74
N ASN A 232 19.60 -27.57 21.99
CA ASN A 232 18.23 -28.09 21.95
C ASN A 232 17.22 -27.35 22.84
N ASN A 233 17.68 -26.81 23.97
CA ASN A 233 16.85 -26.09 24.94
C ASN A 233 17.46 -24.72 25.34
N ALA A 234 18.30 -24.14 24.48
CA ALA A 234 18.96 -22.87 24.73
C ALA A 234 19.08 -22.01 23.47
N SER A 235 18.79 -20.72 23.61
CA SER A 235 18.95 -19.71 22.56
C SER A 235 19.64 -18.48 23.12
N ILE A 236 20.37 -17.77 22.29
CA ILE A 236 20.90 -16.44 22.60
C ILE A 236 20.06 -15.40 21.86
N HIS A 237 19.66 -14.35 22.55
CA HIS A 237 19.12 -13.16 21.91
C HIS A 237 20.26 -12.15 21.79
N ILE A 238 20.45 -11.58 20.61
CA ILE A 238 21.43 -10.53 20.33
C ILE A 238 20.72 -9.30 19.76
N GLU A 239 21.17 -8.12 20.14
CA GLU A 239 20.76 -6.83 19.60
C GLU A 239 22.01 -6.13 19.03
N VAL A 240 22.03 -5.91 17.72
CA VAL A 240 23.18 -5.29 17.03
C VAL A 240 22.91 -3.80 16.85
N ASP A 241 23.81 -2.95 17.34
CA ASP A 241 23.75 -1.51 17.09
C ASP A 241 24.08 -1.21 15.62
N PRO A 242 23.15 -0.65 14.83
CA PRO A 242 23.38 -0.34 13.42
C PRO A 242 24.52 0.65 13.16
N LYS A 243 24.85 1.49 14.13
CA LYS A 243 25.94 2.47 14.01
C LYS A 243 27.30 1.86 14.34
N HIS A 244 27.31 0.78 15.12
CA HIS A 244 28.51 0.11 15.59
C HIS A 244 28.38 -1.43 15.51
N PRO A 245 28.10 -1.99 14.32
CA PRO A 245 27.64 -3.37 14.18
C PRO A 245 28.70 -4.44 14.52
N THR A 246 29.96 -4.05 14.61
CA THR A 246 31.08 -4.93 14.98
C THR A 246 31.48 -4.82 16.45
N MET A 247 30.83 -3.95 17.23
CA MET A 247 31.02 -3.90 18.68
C MET A 247 30.30 -5.08 19.34
N LEU A 248 30.68 -5.40 20.58
CA LEU A 248 30.00 -6.44 21.34
C LEU A 248 28.49 -6.10 21.45
N PRO A 249 27.58 -6.93 20.90
CA PRO A 249 26.15 -6.66 20.97
C PRO A 249 25.64 -6.87 22.39
N GLU A 250 24.50 -6.26 22.72
CA GLU A 250 23.75 -6.67 23.90
C GLU A 250 23.24 -8.09 23.66
N CYS A 251 23.49 -8.99 24.61
CA CYS A 251 23.05 -10.36 24.49
C CYS A 251 22.61 -10.97 25.82
N TYR A 252 21.63 -11.86 25.73
CA TYR A 252 21.18 -12.65 26.88
C TYR A 252 20.77 -14.05 26.45
N PHE A 253 21.08 -15.03 27.30
CA PHE A 253 20.75 -16.42 27.07
C PHE A 253 19.36 -16.73 27.61
N LEU A 254 18.62 -17.57 26.89
CA LEU A 254 17.29 -18.05 27.22
C LEU A 254 17.29 -19.58 27.17
N GLY A 255 16.89 -20.23 28.26
CA GLY A 255 16.87 -21.69 28.34
C GLY A 255 16.71 -22.15 29.79
N ALA A 256 16.74 -23.47 30.00
CA ALA A 256 16.72 -24.03 31.36
C ALA A 256 18.02 -23.68 32.12
N ASP A 257 17.92 -23.43 33.44
CA ASP A 257 19.02 -22.91 34.29
C ASP A 257 20.36 -23.65 34.14
N HIS A 258 20.33 -24.97 33.93
CA HIS A 258 21.53 -25.79 33.76
C HIS A 258 22.25 -25.53 32.42
N GLY A 259 21.51 -25.18 31.36
CA GLY A 259 22.06 -24.83 30.04
C GLY A 259 22.55 -23.39 29.97
N VAL A 260 21.92 -22.46 30.70
CA VAL A 260 22.32 -21.04 30.73
C VAL A 260 23.57 -20.82 31.59
N ARG A 261 23.66 -21.45 32.77
CA ARG A 261 24.81 -21.28 33.69
C ARG A 261 26.13 -21.83 33.15
N SER A 262 26.08 -22.87 32.32
CA SER A 262 27.28 -23.45 31.67
C SER A 262 27.84 -22.57 30.55
N GLN A 263 27.02 -21.71 29.94
CA GLN A 263 27.43 -20.79 28.87
C GLN A 263 27.94 -19.44 29.40
N ILE A 264 27.47 -19.01 30.58
CA ILE A 264 27.96 -17.78 31.25
C ILE A 264 29.36 -17.95 31.86
N GLN A 265 29.80 -19.19 32.13
CA GLN A 265 31.13 -19.47 32.70
C GLN A 265 32.32 -19.29 31.74
N VAL A 266 32.09 -18.85 30.50
CA VAL A 266 33.14 -18.72 29.45
C VAL A 266 33.52 -17.26 29.16
N PHE A 267 33.10 -16.31 30.00
CA PHE A 267 33.65 -14.95 30.01
C PHE A 267 34.62 -14.74 31.17
#